data_AF-A0A7Y5MLY4-F1
#
_entry.id   AF-A0A7Y5MLY4-F1
#
_cell.length_a   1.000
_cell.length_b   1.000
_cell.length_c   1.000
_cell.angle_alpha   90.00
_cell.angle_beta   90.00
_cell.angle_gamma   90.00
#
_symmetry.space_group_name_H-M   'P 1'
#
loop_
_entity.id
_entity.type
_entity.pdbx_description
1 polymer ?
#
loop_
_entity_poly.entity_id
_entity_poly.type
_entity_poly.pdbx_seq_one_letter_code
_entity_poly.pdbx_strand_id
1 'polypeptide(L)'
;MHKNGGRNNCGAWIGFAPAHGVGVAVAANCGEPDVDQIGYWLLEGAVPGGHRPVTQYGYAKATPYSGVRWEDDRPIVCVHNRWSALVSIDGVTVEHILDFARNEFGDLAHKRFAEDLVEVLSKMGHDPDWEVTLGLESKEGQVEELKVRMTEENRNRVRN
;
A
#
# COMPACT_ATOMS: atom_id res chain seq x y z
N MET A 1 -7.36 23.02 -25.59
CA MET A 1 -6.27 22.54 -24.73
C MET A 1 -6.42 23.25 -23.39
N HIS A 2 -6.93 22.56 -22.38
CA HIS A 2 -7.11 23.14 -21.05
C HIS A 2 -5.90 22.79 -20.19
N LYS A 3 -5.19 23.83 -19.69
CA LYS A 3 -4.14 23.65 -18.69
C LYS A 3 -4.81 23.41 -17.34
N ASN A 4 -4.50 22.28 -16.71
CA ASN A 4 -4.62 22.11 -15.28
C ASN A 4 -3.20 21.92 -14.74
N GLY A 5 -2.75 22.83 -13.87
CA GLY A 5 -1.41 22.75 -13.30
C GLY A 5 -1.05 24.00 -12.49
N GLY A 6 -0.83 23.79 -11.19
CA GLY A 6 -0.35 24.81 -10.26
C GLY A 6 1.08 25.27 -10.55
N ARG A 7 1.49 26.33 -9.83
CA ARG A 7 2.77 27.04 -9.98
C ARG A 7 3.97 26.09 -9.91
N ASN A 8 4.50 25.63 -11.06
CA ASN A 8 5.90 25.20 -11.33
C ASN A 8 6.11 24.49 -12.68
N ASN A 9 5.48 24.96 -13.77
CA ASN A 9 5.77 24.50 -15.14
C ASN A 9 5.47 23.01 -15.46
N CYS A 10 4.78 22.29 -14.58
CA CYS A 10 4.28 20.94 -14.87
C CYS A 10 3.03 21.02 -15.76
N GLY A 11 2.95 20.18 -16.78
CA GLY A 11 1.83 20.15 -17.71
C GLY A 11 1.45 18.73 -18.07
N ALA A 12 0.19 18.36 -17.84
CA ALA A 12 -0.39 17.16 -18.39
C ALA A 12 -0.96 17.45 -19.79
N TRP A 13 -0.73 16.54 -20.74
CA TRP A 13 -1.25 16.64 -22.10
C TRP A 13 -2.12 15.43 -22.37
N ILE A 14 -3.36 15.68 -22.77
CA ILE A 14 -4.27 14.64 -23.26
C ILE A 14 -4.56 14.98 -24.72
N GLY A 15 -4.13 14.10 -25.62
CA GLY A 15 -4.44 14.15 -27.05
C GLY A 15 -5.34 12.98 -27.42
N PHE A 16 -6.38 13.25 -28.22
CA PHE A 16 -7.26 12.21 -28.76
C PHE A 16 -7.52 12.47 -30.24
N ALA A 17 -7.45 11.40 -31.04
CA ALA A 17 -7.73 11.40 -32.46
C ALA A 17 -8.90 10.43 -32.74
N PRO A 18 -10.17 10.89 -32.63
CA PRO A 18 -11.36 10.04 -32.73
C PRO A 18 -11.44 9.27 -34.04
N ALA A 19 -11.08 9.92 -35.15
CA ALA A 19 -11.11 9.32 -36.48
C ALA A 19 -10.12 8.15 -36.66
N HIS A 20 -9.16 8.01 -35.74
CA HIS A 20 -8.12 6.98 -35.79
C HIS A 20 -8.18 6.03 -34.59
N GLY A 21 -9.08 6.25 -33.63
CA GLY A 21 -9.20 5.43 -32.42
C GLY A 21 -7.99 5.50 -31.48
N VAL A 22 -7.18 6.56 -31.56
CA VAL A 22 -5.94 6.69 -30.76
C VAL A 22 -6.06 7.81 -29.73
N GLY A 23 -5.65 7.53 -28.49
CA GLY A 23 -5.44 8.51 -27.43
C GLY A 23 -4.00 8.45 -26.92
N VAL A 24 -3.44 9.60 -26.56
CA VAL A 24 -2.13 9.72 -25.91
C VAL A 24 -2.30 10.61 -24.69
N ALA A 25 -1.94 10.06 -23.51
CA ALA A 25 -1.83 10.82 -22.28
C ALA A 25 -0.35 10.95 -21.91
N VAL A 26 0.11 12.19 -21.72
CA VAL A 26 1.44 12.49 -21.19
C VAL A 26 1.25 13.18 -19.85
N ALA A 27 1.54 12.45 -18.77
CA ALA A 27 1.62 13.00 -17.43
C ALA A 27 3.09 13.34 -17.15
N ALA A 28 3.40 14.64 -17.01
CA ALA A 28 4.71 15.10 -16.59
C ALA A 28 4.61 15.64 -15.16
N ASN A 29 5.07 14.86 -14.19
CA ASN A 29 5.26 15.33 -12.82
C ASN A 29 6.72 15.81 -12.65
N CYS A 30 6.91 17.09 -12.36
CA CYS A 30 8.17 17.66 -11.89
C CYS A 30 7.95 18.23 -10.49
N GLY A 31 7.88 17.32 -9.52
CA GLY A 31 7.71 17.55 -8.09
C GLY A 31 7.69 16.19 -7.40
N GLU A 32 7.68 16.14 -6.07
CA GLU A 32 7.51 14.90 -5.30
C GLU A 32 6.41 14.01 -5.91
N PRO A 33 6.49 12.65 -5.78
CA PRO A 33 5.90 11.67 -6.72
C PRO A 33 4.38 11.52 -6.61
N ASP A 34 3.66 12.62 -6.42
CA ASP A 34 2.22 12.66 -6.35
C ASP A 34 1.62 12.84 -7.75
N VAL A 35 1.04 11.75 -8.27
CA VAL A 35 0.29 11.74 -9.53
C VAL A 35 -1.16 12.09 -9.18
N ASP A 36 -1.83 12.96 -9.95
CA ASP A 36 -3.24 13.25 -9.68
C ASP A 36 -4.13 12.00 -9.93
N GLN A 37 -5.35 11.96 -9.37
CA GLN A 37 -6.24 10.80 -9.42
C GLN A 37 -6.58 10.35 -10.86
N ILE A 38 -6.60 11.27 -11.83
CA ILE A 38 -6.83 10.94 -13.24
C ILE A 38 -5.58 10.30 -13.83
N GLY A 39 -4.39 10.80 -13.46
CA GLY A 39 -3.12 10.18 -13.81
C GLY A 39 -2.98 8.75 -13.29
N TYR A 40 -3.40 8.47 -12.05
CA TYR A 40 -3.45 7.11 -11.51
C TYR A 40 -4.36 6.19 -12.32
N TRP A 41 -5.59 6.64 -12.60
CA TRP A 41 -6.55 5.87 -13.38
C TRP A 41 -6.03 5.58 -14.81
N LEU A 42 -5.35 6.53 -15.44
CA LEU A 42 -4.72 6.36 -16.75
C LEU A 42 -3.55 5.38 -16.71
N LEU A 43 -2.71 5.43 -15.66
CA LEU A 43 -1.59 4.49 -15.48
C LEU A 43 -2.10 3.05 -15.27
N GLU A 44 -3.12 2.87 -14.43
CA GLU A 44 -3.78 1.58 -14.20
C GLU A 44 -4.38 1.00 -15.49
N GLY A 45 -5.01 1.85 -16.32
CA GLY A 45 -5.63 1.43 -17.58
C GLY A 45 -4.64 1.21 -18.73
N ALA A 46 -3.53 1.94 -18.78
CA ALA A 46 -2.59 1.93 -19.90
C ALA A 46 -1.44 0.91 -19.74
N VAL A 47 -1.05 0.58 -18.51
CA VAL A 47 0.03 -0.36 -18.23
C VAL A 47 -0.48 -1.46 -17.31
N PRO A 48 -0.72 -2.69 -17.83
CA PRO A 48 -1.03 -3.83 -16.98
C PRO A 48 0.08 -4.03 -15.94
N GLY A 49 -0.22 -3.83 -14.67
CA GLY A 49 0.76 -3.87 -13.57
C GLY A 49 1.52 -2.57 -13.30
N GLY A 50 1.12 -1.45 -13.89
CA GLY A 50 1.75 -0.13 -13.68
C GLY A 50 1.59 0.44 -12.28
N HIS A 51 0.62 -0.07 -11.50
CA HIS A 51 0.40 0.31 -10.11
C HIS A 51 0.52 -0.92 -9.21
N ARG A 52 1.75 -1.40 -8.98
CA ARG A 52 2.05 -2.44 -7.98
C ARG A 52 2.61 -1.81 -6.71
N PRO A 53 2.35 -2.37 -5.52
CA PRO A 53 3.00 -1.93 -4.29
C PRO A 53 4.53 -2.06 -4.34
N VAL A 54 5.04 -3.00 -5.15
CA VAL A 54 6.47 -3.28 -5.30
C VAL A 54 6.92 -2.92 -6.71
N THR A 55 7.99 -2.13 -6.81
CA THR A 55 8.62 -1.77 -8.09
C THR A 55 10.14 -1.81 -7.98
N GLN A 56 10.84 -1.75 -9.12
CA GLN A 56 12.31 -1.59 -9.13
C GLN A 56 12.80 -0.31 -8.43
N TYR A 57 11.92 0.67 -8.22
CA TYR A 57 12.24 1.95 -7.57
C TYR A 57 11.96 1.96 -6.07
N GLY A 58 11.37 0.89 -5.53
CA GLY A 58 11.13 0.74 -4.10
C GLY A 58 9.75 0.21 -3.76
N TYR A 59 9.35 0.45 -2.50
CA TYR A 59 8.15 -0.09 -1.88
C TYR A 59 7.15 1.02 -1.58
N ALA A 60 5.88 0.77 -1.92
CA ALA A 60 4.78 1.65 -1.59
C ALA A 60 4.70 1.86 -0.08
N LYS A 61 4.40 3.09 0.32
CA LYS A 61 4.24 3.47 1.72
C LYS A 61 2.77 3.35 2.12
N ALA A 62 2.30 2.11 2.21
CA ALA A 62 0.90 1.78 2.50
C ALA A 62 0.73 0.63 3.50
N THR A 63 -0.41 0.61 4.21
CA THR A 63 -0.77 -0.43 5.17
C THR A 63 -2.27 -0.77 5.08
N PRO A 64 -2.70 -1.99 5.45
CA PRO A 64 -4.10 -2.41 5.39
C PRO A 64 -4.91 -2.02 6.64
N TYR A 65 -4.25 -1.52 7.67
CA TYR A 65 -4.85 -1.12 8.96
C TYR A 65 -4.57 0.34 9.25
N SER A 66 -5.51 1.01 9.93
CA SER A 66 -5.42 2.42 10.28
C SER A 66 -4.79 2.68 11.65
N GLY A 67 -4.39 1.63 12.37
CA GLY A 67 -3.74 1.73 13.67
C GLY A 67 -3.17 0.38 14.09
N VAL A 68 -2.09 0.42 14.87
CA VAL A 68 -1.43 -0.76 15.46
C VAL A 68 -1.12 -0.45 16.92
N ARG A 69 -1.38 -1.41 17.80
CA ARG A 69 -0.87 -1.43 19.17
C ARG A 69 -0.33 -2.81 19.48
N TRP A 70 0.52 -2.92 20.49
CA TRP A 70 1.22 -4.15 20.82
C TRP A 70 0.73 -4.68 22.17
N GLU A 71 0.38 -5.96 22.20
CA GLU A 71 0.01 -6.70 23.41
C GLU A 71 0.82 -8.00 23.41
N ASP A 72 1.70 -8.21 24.40
CA ASP A 72 2.57 -9.40 24.50
C ASP A 72 3.32 -9.74 23.19
N ASP A 73 3.91 -8.72 22.56
CA ASP A 73 4.63 -8.81 21.27
C ASP A 73 3.76 -9.19 20.06
N ARG A 74 2.43 -9.18 20.25
CA ARG A 74 1.43 -9.43 19.21
C ARG A 74 0.81 -8.12 18.72
N PRO A 75 0.69 -7.91 17.40
CA PRO A 75 0.06 -6.72 16.85
C PRO A 75 -1.47 -6.85 16.93
N ILE A 76 -2.08 -5.87 17.58
CA ILE A 76 -3.52 -5.62 17.55
C ILE A 76 -3.75 -4.48 16.57
N VAL A 77 -4.50 -4.76 15.51
CA VAL A 77 -4.68 -3.85 14.37
C VAL A 77 -6.10 -3.28 14.33
N CYS A 78 -6.22 -2.02 13.93
CA CYS A 78 -7.50 -1.37 13.70
C CYS A 78 -7.87 -1.45 12.22
N VAL A 79 -8.93 -2.19 11.91
CA VAL A 79 -9.49 -2.32 10.56
C VAL A 79 -10.99 -2.03 10.63
N HIS A 80 -11.49 -1.14 9.79
CA HIS A 80 -12.90 -0.71 9.80
C HIS A 80 -13.41 -0.29 11.20
N ASN A 81 -12.58 0.43 11.97
CA ASN A 81 -12.85 0.86 13.35
C ASN A 81 -13.01 -0.28 14.38
N ARG A 82 -12.54 -1.50 14.06
CA ARG A 82 -12.49 -2.64 14.98
C ARG A 82 -11.03 -3.00 15.27
N TRP A 83 -10.71 -3.10 16.55
CA TRP A 83 -9.43 -3.63 17.01
C TRP A 83 -9.52 -5.15 17.14
N SER A 84 -8.62 -5.85 16.48
CA SER A 84 -8.51 -7.31 16.51
C SER A 84 -7.04 -7.72 16.50
N ALA A 85 -6.72 -8.85 17.13
CA ALA A 85 -5.40 -9.41 17.05
C ALA A 85 -5.15 -9.94 15.63
N LEU A 86 -4.03 -9.54 15.02
CA LEU A 86 -3.66 -10.01 13.70
C LEU A 86 -2.95 -11.36 13.81
N VAL A 87 -3.34 -12.29 12.93
CA VAL A 87 -2.85 -13.68 12.91
C VAL A 87 -2.01 -13.92 11.66
N SER A 88 -2.47 -13.45 10.50
CA SER A 88 -1.79 -13.65 9.23
C SER A 88 -2.06 -12.53 8.23
N ILE A 89 -1.19 -12.41 7.23
CA ILE A 89 -1.36 -11.57 6.05
C ILE A 89 -1.05 -12.46 4.83
N ASP A 90 -2.01 -12.60 3.91
CA ASP A 90 -1.93 -13.45 2.72
C ASP A 90 -1.44 -14.89 3.03
N GLY A 91 -1.94 -15.44 4.14
CA GLY A 91 -1.58 -16.78 4.62
C GLY A 91 -0.21 -16.87 5.31
N VAL A 92 0.60 -15.81 5.32
CA VAL A 92 1.86 -15.75 6.07
C VAL A 92 1.54 -15.36 7.52
N THR A 93 2.01 -16.15 8.49
CA THR A 93 1.75 -15.89 9.91
C THR A 93 2.48 -14.63 10.38
N VAL A 94 1.83 -13.87 11.27
CA VAL A 94 2.44 -12.69 11.89
C VAL A 94 3.73 -13.02 12.62
N GLU A 95 3.79 -14.17 13.30
CA GLU A 95 5.00 -14.66 13.97
C GLU A 95 6.17 -14.76 12.98
N HIS A 96 5.96 -15.39 11.82
CA HIS A 96 7.00 -15.51 10.81
C HIS A 96 7.42 -14.15 10.22
N ILE A 97 6.47 -13.24 10.03
CA ILE A 97 6.76 -11.88 9.56
C ILE A 97 7.59 -11.11 10.58
N LEU A 98 7.24 -11.20 11.87
CA LEU A 98 7.95 -10.52 12.95
C LEU A 98 9.33 -11.11 13.19
N ASP A 99 9.48 -12.43 13.12
CA ASP A 99 10.79 -13.09 13.21
C ASP A 99 11.72 -12.61 12.09
N PHE A 100 11.22 -12.55 10.86
CA PHE A 100 11.96 -11.96 9.75
C PHE A 100 12.31 -10.50 10.04
N ALA A 101 11.33 -9.68 10.45
CA ALA A 101 11.54 -8.26 10.69
C ALA A 101 12.55 -7.99 11.82
N ARG A 102 12.58 -8.81 12.87
CA ARG A 102 13.59 -8.73 13.94
C ARG A 102 14.98 -9.06 13.42
N ASN A 103 15.10 -10.09 12.58
CA ASN A 103 16.38 -10.46 11.99
C ASN A 103 16.92 -9.39 11.02
N GLU A 104 16.04 -8.79 10.21
CA GLU A 104 16.42 -7.81 9.18
C GLU A 104 16.60 -6.39 9.74
N PHE A 105 15.77 -5.98 10.71
CA PHE A 105 15.68 -4.59 11.17
C PHE A 105 15.97 -4.38 12.66
N GLY A 106 16.19 -5.45 13.43
CA GLY A 106 16.48 -5.37 14.86
C GLY A 106 15.39 -4.63 15.65
N ASP A 107 15.79 -3.65 16.44
CA ASP A 107 14.90 -2.85 17.30
C ASP A 107 13.83 -2.06 16.52
N LEU A 108 13.98 -1.93 15.20
CA LEU A 108 12.99 -1.26 14.35
C LEU A 108 11.90 -2.22 13.83
N ALA A 109 11.93 -3.51 14.17
CA ALA A 109 11.01 -4.53 13.64
C ALA A 109 9.53 -4.14 13.76
N HIS A 110 9.08 -3.74 14.96
CA HIS A 110 7.70 -3.31 15.18
C HIS A 110 7.33 -2.10 14.34
N LYS A 111 8.24 -1.12 14.24
CA LYS A 111 8.01 0.08 13.44
C LYS A 111 7.91 -0.25 11.95
N ARG A 112 8.80 -1.12 11.44
CA ARG A 112 8.79 -1.54 10.04
C ARG A 112 7.57 -2.39 9.71
N PHE A 113 7.16 -3.27 10.62
CA PHE A 113 5.91 -4.01 10.49
C PHE A 113 4.73 -3.05 10.37
N ALA A 114 4.64 -2.08 11.29
CA ALA A 114 3.50 -1.17 11.37
C ALA A 114 3.45 -0.13 10.23
N GLU A 115 4.59 0.42 9.81
CA GLU A 115 4.63 1.52 8.83
C GLU A 115 5.05 1.08 7.43
N ASP A 116 5.91 0.08 7.29
CA ASP A 116 6.59 -0.28 6.04
C ASP A 116 6.32 -1.75 5.66
N LEU A 117 5.07 -2.20 5.87
CA LEU A 117 4.66 -3.59 5.67
C LEU A 117 5.01 -4.12 4.27
N VAL A 118 4.81 -3.32 3.22
CA VAL A 118 5.15 -3.70 1.84
C VAL A 118 6.63 -4.07 1.72
N GLU A 119 7.53 -3.28 2.33
CA GLU A 119 8.97 -3.56 2.33
C GLU A 119 9.30 -4.84 3.08
N VAL A 120 8.68 -5.06 4.25
CA VAL A 120 8.89 -6.27 5.06
C VAL A 120 8.50 -7.51 4.26
N LEU A 121 7.28 -7.55 3.72
CA LEU A 121 6.77 -8.71 2.97
C LEU A 121 7.58 -8.96 1.68
N SER A 122 7.90 -7.91 0.93
CA SER A 122 8.68 -8.05 -0.31
C SER A 122 10.09 -8.61 -0.04
N LYS A 123 10.76 -8.14 1.02
CA LYS A 123 12.08 -8.67 1.41
C LYS A 123 12.02 -10.12 1.91
N MET A 124 10.86 -10.60 2.37
CA MET A 124 10.61 -12.02 2.64
C MET A 124 10.40 -12.85 1.35
N GLY A 125 10.36 -12.22 0.17
CA GLY A 125 10.00 -12.88 -1.08
C GLY A 125 8.49 -12.98 -1.32
N HIS A 126 7.69 -12.23 -0.58
CA HIS A 126 6.24 -12.18 -0.68
C HIS A 126 5.79 -10.79 -1.13
N ASP A 127 5.88 -10.50 -2.42
CA ASP A 127 5.41 -9.22 -2.98
C ASP A 127 3.88 -9.13 -2.86
N PRO A 128 3.32 -8.20 -2.03
CA PRO A 128 1.89 -8.10 -1.86
C PRO A 128 1.24 -7.36 -3.04
N ASP A 129 -0.03 -7.67 -3.32
CA ASP A 129 -0.90 -6.82 -4.14
C ASP A 129 -1.49 -5.69 -3.27
N TRP A 130 -2.15 -4.69 -3.87
CA TRP A 130 -2.82 -3.63 -3.13
C TRP A 130 -3.91 -4.15 -2.20
N GLU A 131 -4.50 -5.29 -2.53
CA GLU A 131 -5.51 -5.96 -1.73
C GLU A 131 -4.91 -7.21 -1.10
N VAL A 132 -4.91 -7.24 0.23
CA VAL A 132 -4.35 -8.35 1.04
C VAL A 132 -5.45 -8.99 1.87
N THR A 133 -5.26 -10.25 2.22
CA THR A 133 -6.16 -11.01 3.09
C THR A 133 -5.58 -11.06 4.49
N LEU A 134 -6.27 -10.44 5.45
CA LEU A 134 -5.89 -10.45 6.86
C LEU A 134 -6.59 -11.59 7.58
N GLY A 135 -5.85 -12.41 8.32
CA GLY A 135 -6.42 -13.30 9.33
C GLY A 135 -6.54 -12.55 10.65
N LEU A 136 -7.76 -12.32 11.13
CA LEU A 136 -8.06 -11.55 12.34
C LEU A 136 -8.71 -12.45 13.38
N GLU A 137 -8.26 -12.37 14.63
CA GLU A 137 -8.90 -13.10 15.72
C GLU A 137 -10.24 -12.43 16.10
N SER A 138 -11.29 -13.25 16.13
CA SER A 138 -12.62 -12.90 16.61
C SER A 138 -12.67 -12.91 18.15
N LYS A 139 -13.75 -12.37 18.71
CA LYS A 139 -13.97 -12.42 20.17
C LYS A 139 -14.13 -13.86 20.70
N GLU A 140 -14.45 -14.80 19.83
CA GLU A 140 -14.66 -16.22 20.14
C GLU A 140 -13.39 -17.06 19.95
N GLY A 141 -12.26 -16.43 19.61
CA GLY A 141 -10.97 -17.10 19.37
C GLY A 141 -10.84 -17.77 18.00
N GLN A 142 -11.83 -17.62 17.12
CA GLN A 142 -11.75 -18.07 15.73
C GLN A 142 -11.02 -17.05 14.87
N VAL A 143 -10.33 -17.52 13.82
CA VAL A 143 -9.68 -16.66 12.83
C VAL A 143 -10.66 -16.36 11.70
N GLU A 144 -10.97 -15.08 11.49
CA GLU A 144 -11.78 -14.56 10.39
C GLU A 144 -10.85 -13.99 9.31
N GLU A 145 -11.06 -14.39 8.06
CA GLU A 145 -10.35 -13.76 6.93
C GLU A 145 -11.09 -12.50 6.47
N LEU A 146 -10.36 -11.40 6.32
CA LEU A 146 -10.87 -10.14 5.84
C LEU A 146 -9.96 -9.58 4.75
N LYS A 147 -10.54 -9.38 3.58
CA LYS A 147 -9.86 -8.79 2.44
C LYS A 147 -9.90 -7.27 2.52
N VAL A 148 -8.73 -6.62 2.47
CA VAL A 148 -8.58 -5.19 2.71
C VAL A 148 -7.58 -4.57 1.75
N ARG A 149 -7.89 -3.38 1.25
CA ARG A 149 -6.96 -2.58 0.44
C ARG A 149 -5.97 -1.83 1.33
N MET A 150 -4.68 -1.94 1.02
CA MET A 150 -3.63 -1.11 1.60
C MET A 150 -3.73 0.31 1.05
N THR A 151 -3.56 1.31 1.93
CA THR A 151 -3.56 2.72 1.54
C THR A 151 -2.46 3.50 2.24
N GLU A 152 -2.00 4.58 1.62
CA GLU A 152 -1.08 5.53 2.25
C GLU A 152 -1.75 6.29 3.41
N GLU A 153 -3.05 6.57 3.29
CA GLU A 153 -3.83 7.19 4.35
C GLU A 153 -3.80 6.36 5.64
N ASN A 154 -3.96 5.04 5.52
CA ASN A 154 -3.86 4.12 6.65
C ASN A 154 -2.48 4.20 7.31
N ARG A 155 -1.40 4.19 6.51
CA ARG A 155 -0.03 4.33 7.02
C ARG A 155 0.16 5.65 7.76
N ASN A 156 -0.35 6.75 7.21
CA ASN A 156 -0.25 8.07 7.83
C ASN A 156 -0.96 8.14 9.18
N ARG A 157 -2.04 7.36 9.37
CA ARG A 157 -2.71 7.22 10.67
C ARG A 157 -1.91 6.37 11.66
N VAL A 158 -1.16 5.37 11.19
CA VAL A 158 -0.31 4.52 12.05
C VAL A 158 0.93 5.26 12.56
N ARG A 159 1.47 6.21 11.78
CA ARG A 159 2.67 6.98 12.13
C ARG A 159 2.45 8.03 13.22
N ASN A 160 1.20 8.48 13.40
CA ASN A 160 0.81 9.56 14.31
C ASN A 160 0.23 9.01 15.62
#